data_AF-A0A9D4MUT8-F1
#
_entry.id   AF-A0A9D4MUT8-F1
#
_cell.length_a   1.000
_cell.length_b   1.000
_cell.length_c   1.000
_cell.angle_alpha   90.00
_cell.angle_beta   90.00
_cell.angle_gamma   90.00
#
_symmetry.space_group_name_H-M   'P 1'
#
loop_
_entity.id
_entity.type
_entity.pdbx_description
1 polymer ?
#
loop_
_entity_poly.entity_id
_entity_poly.type
_entity_poly.pdbx_seq_one_letter_code
_entity_poly.pdbx_strand_id
1 'polypeptide(L)'
;MRKLSAFMGYNLDEARLHQIQDRCEVNSMRQGKLAKMDPEMLEQLKTLTRDGFLFIRKGQVGDWKNWFTVAQSEQFDAWWAEQTMDITRFSFRYTLDSGCQ
;
A
#
# COMPACT_ATOMS: atom_id res chain seq x y z
N MET A 1 7.12 -11.66 -5.53
CA MET A 1 7.87 -11.65 -6.79
C MET A 1 7.90 -12.99 -7.53
N ARG A 2 8.19 -14.12 -6.86
CA ARG A 2 8.18 -15.47 -7.49
C ARG A 2 6.93 -15.80 -8.30
N LYS A 3 5.74 -15.63 -7.69
CA LYS A 3 4.46 -15.90 -8.36
C LYS A 3 4.30 -15.07 -9.65
N LEU A 4 4.71 -13.80 -9.63
CA LEU A 4 4.67 -12.92 -10.79
C LEU A 4 5.67 -13.35 -11.87
N SER A 5 6.90 -13.70 -11.48
CA SER A 5 7.91 -14.24 -12.39
C SER A 5 7.38 -15.47 -13.14
N ALA A 6 6.85 -16.45 -12.40
CA ALA A 6 6.29 -17.67 -12.97
C ALA A 6 5.09 -17.38 -13.89
N PHE A 7 4.20 -16.48 -13.47
CA PHE A 7 3.04 -16.07 -14.28
C PHE A 7 3.46 -15.45 -15.62
N MET A 8 4.54 -14.67 -15.64
CA MET A 8 5.08 -14.07 -16.86
C MET A 8 5.96 -15.03 -17.69
N GLY A 9 6.15 -16.27 -17.24
CA GLY A 9 7.02 -17.25 -17.92
C GLY A 9 8.52 -17.04 -17.69
N TYR A 10 8.91 -16.25 -16.69
CA TYR A 10 10.31 -16.06 -16.32
C TYR A 10 10.75 -17.01 -15.20
N ASN A 11 11.96 -17.55 -15.33
CA ASN A 11 12.66 -18.31 -14.29
C ASN A 11 13.79 -17.46 -13.70
N LEU A 12 13.43 -16.42 -12.96
CA LEU A 12 14.41 -15.55 -12.29
C LEU A 12 15.02 -16.25 -11.08
N ASP A 13 16.33 -16.08 -10.90
CA ASP A 13 17.03 -16.52 -9.70
C ASP A 13 16.72 -15.65 -8.47
N GLU A 14 17.14 -16.11 -7.29
CA GLU A 14 16.94 -15.39 -6.03
C GLU A 14 17.53 -13.99 -6.03
N ALA A 15 18.76 -13.85 -6.54
CA ALA A 15 19.47 -12.58 -6.54
C ALA A 15 18.69 -11.53 -7.34
N ARG A 16 18.15 -11.91 -8.50
CA ARG A 16 17.34 -11.04 -9.35
C ARG A 16 15.98 -10.76 -8.73
N LEU A 17 15.35 -11.74 -8.09
CA LEU A 17 14.09 -11.54 -7.36
C LEU A 17 14.26 -10.54 -6.21
N HIS A 18 15.33 -10.66 -5.43
CA HIS A 18 15.70 -9.72 -4.37
C HIS A 18 15.96 -8.32 -4.95
N GLN A 19 16.77 -8.21 -6.01
CA GLN A 19 17.04 -6.92 -6.63
C GLN A 19 15.77 -6.19 -7.10
N ILE A 20 14.78 -6.94 -7.62
CA ILE A 20 13.50 -6.33 -8.02
C ILE A 20 12.69 -5.96 -6.77
N GLN A 21 12.64 -6.83 -5.75
CA GLN A 21 11.96 -6.55 -4.49
C GLN A 21 12.48 -5.26 -3.87
N ASP A 22 13.80 -5.11 -3.71
CA ASP A 22 14.46 -3.93 -3.11
C ASP A 22 14.08 -2.63 -3.85
N ARG A 23 14.04 -2.68 -5.20
CA ARG A 23 13.63 -1.53 -6.02
C ARG A 23 12.14 -1.20 -5.90
N CYS A 24 11.32 -2.19 -5.61
CA CYS A 24 9.88 -2.07 -5.40
C CYS A 24 9.49 -1.83 -3.94
N GLU A 25 10.44 -1.75 -3.01
CA GLU A 25 10.15 -1.40 -1.63
C GLU A 25 9.57 0.01 -1.52
N VAL A 26 8.65 0.20 -0.56
CA VAL A 26 7.94 1.46 -0.35
C VAL A 26 8.90 2.64 -0.20
N ASN A 27 9.99 2.46 0.55
CA ASN A 27 10.99 3.50 0.76
C ASN A 27 11.77 3.81 -0.53
N SER A 28 12.22 2.78 -1.25
CA SER A 28 12.90 2.91 -2.54
C SER A 28 12.03 3.63 -3.57
N MET A 29 10.75 3.27 -3.66
CA MET A 29 9.80 3.94 -4.55
C MET A 29 9.54 5.39 -4.13
N ARG A 30 9.46 5.67 -2.81
CA ARG A 30 9.25 7.03 -2.30
C ARG A 30 10.40 7.93 -2.72
N GLN A 31 11.63 7.50 -2.47
CA GLN A 31 12.84 8.23 -2.86
C GLN A 31 12.93 8.40 -4.38
N GLY A 32 12.73 7.32 -5.15
CA GLY A 32 12.81 7.36 -6.60
C GLY A 32 11.74 8.23 -7.27
N LYS A 33 10.56 8.37 -6.67
CA LYS A 33 9.50 9.25 -7.19
C LYS A 33 9.75 10.72 -6.83
N LEU A 34 10.19 11.00 -5.60
CA LEU A 34 10.58 12.35 -5.19
C LEU A 34 11.76 12.87 -6.02
N ALA A 35 12.75 12.01 -6.29
CA ALA A 35 13.93 12.38 -7.08
C ALA A 35 13.62 12.73 -8.56
N LYS A 36 12.45 12.34 -9.07
CA LYS A 36 12.03 12.60 -10.46
C LYS A 36 11.00 13.73 -10.57
N MET A 37 10.51 14.26 -9.45
CA MET A 37 9.56 15.38 -9.46
C MET A 37 10.31 16.70 -9.63
N ASP A 38 9.69 17.59 -10.40
CA ASP A 38 10.19 18.94 -10.56
C ASP A 38 10.17 19.68 -9.20
N PRO A 39 11.24 20.43 -8.85
CA PRO A 39 11.32 21.15 -7.58
C PRO A 39 10.21 22.17 -7.36
N GLU A 40 9.77 22.87 -8.41
CA GLU A 40 8.69 23.86 -8.35
C GLU A 40 7.35 23.17 -8.09
N MET A 41 7.10 22.04 -8.75
CA MET A 41 5.94 21.20 -8.45
C MET A 41 5.96 20.69 -7.00
N LEU A 42 7.13 20.27 -6.50
CA LEU A 42 7.28 19.81 -5.12
C LEU A 42 6.91 20.90 -4.10
N GLU A 43 7.29 22.15 -4.34
CA GLU A 43 6.89 23.29 -3.49
C GLU A 43 5.39 23.56 -3.54
N GLN A 44 4.77 23.54 -4.73
CA GLN A 44 3.33 23.71 -4.87
C GLN A 44 2.57 22.60 -4.12
N LEU A 45 3.01 21.36 -4.28
CA LEU A 45 2.38 20.19 -3.68
C LEU A 45 2.49 20.18 -2.15
N LYS A 46 3.56 20.72 -1.55
CA LYS A 46 3.69 20.85 -0.07
C LYS A 46 2.52 21.62 0.56
N THR A 47 1.88 22.52 -0.17
CA THR A 47 0.76 23.33 0.34
C THR A 47 -0.60 22.65 0.24
N LEU A 48 -0.73 21.55 -0.54
CA LEU A 48 -2.01 20.89 -0.80
C LEU A 48 -2.52 20.04 0.36
N THR A 49 -1.65 19.65 1.29
CA THR A 49 -2.03 18.80 2.42
C THR A 49 -1.35 19.29 3.68
N ARG A 50 -2.00 19.11 4.83
CA ARG A 50 -1.51 19.55 6.15
C ARG A 50 -0.10 19.02 6.48
N ASP A 51 0.24 17.85 5.96
CA ASP A 51 1.51 17.15 6.25
C ASP A 51 2.54 17.28 5.11
N GLY A 52 2.27 18.11 4.10
CA GLY A 52 3.02 18.13 2.84
C GLY A 52 2.64 16.96 1.94
N PHE A 53 2.59 17.19 0.62
CA PHE A 53 2.17 16.14 -0.31
C PHE A 53 3.18 14.98 -0.34
N LEU A 54 2.69 13.82 0.11
CA LEU A 54 3.38 12.53 -0.02
C LEU A 54 2.56 11.62 -0.94
N PHE A 55 2.99 11.48 -2.21
CA PHE A 55 2.37 10.49 -3.11
C PHE A 55 2.46 9.06 -2.52
N ILE A 56 3.56 8.75 -1.83
CA ILE A 56 3.73 7.51 -1.07
C ILE A 56 3.73 7.85 0.42
N ARG A 57 2.55 7.75 1.05
CA ARG A 57 2.32 8.13 2.45
C ARG A 57 3.00 7.18 3.44
N LYS A 58 2.33 6.09 3.86
CA LYS A 58 2.89 5.10 4.81
C LYS A 58 3.26 3.76 4.16
N GLY A 59 2.44 3.25 3.24
CA GLY A 59 2.63 1.92 2.63
C GLY A 59 2.41 0.77 3.62
N GLN A 60 1.54 0.95 4.61
CA GLN A 60 1.29 -0.01 5.69
C GLN A 60 -0.16 -0.48 5.69
N VAL A 61 -0.37 -1.79 5.84
CA VAL A 61 -1.68 -2.41 6.05
C VAL A 61 -2.14 -2.15 7.48
N GLY A 62 -3.41 -1.79 7.67
CA GLY A 62 -3.99 -1.57 9.01
C GLY A 62 -3.97 -0.12 9.51
N ASP A 63 -3.45 0.83 8.72
CA ASP A 63 -3.41 2.25 9.15
C ASP A 63 -4.79 2.87 9.39
N TRP A 64 -5.88 2.26 8.86
CA TRP A 64 -7.26 2.68 9.13
C TRP A 64 -7.59 2.74 10.63
N LYS A 65 -6.94 1.91 11.46
CA LYS A 65 -7.09 1.92 12.92
C LYS A 65 -6.67 3.24 13.58
N ASN A 66 -5.83 4.03 12.91
CA ASN A 66 -5.42 5.34 13.40
C ASN A 66 -6.42 6.46 13.07
N TRP A 67 -7.44 6.16 12.24
CA TRP A 67 -8.38 7.16 11.72
C TRP A 67 -9.82 6.90 12.12
N PHE A 68 -10.19 5.62 12.29
CA PHE A 68 -11.54 5.23 12.67
C PHE A 68 -11.67 5.14 14.18
N THR A 69 -12.75 5.71 14.72
CA THR A 69 -13.22 5.32 16.06
C THR A 69 -13.84 3.93 16.01
N VAL A 70 -14.00 3.29 17.16
CA VAL A 70 -14.65 1.97 17.26
C VAL A 70 -16.06 2.02 16.64
N ALA A 71 -16.86 3.03 17.01
CA ALA A 71 -18.22 3.18 16.48
C ALA A 71 -18.26 3.38 14.95
N GLN A 72 -17.30 4.13 14.38
CA GLN A 72 -17.18 4.29 12.93
C GLN A 72 -16.79 2.99 12.24
N SER A 73 -15.90 2.21 12.85
CA SER A 73 -15.49 0.90 12.32
C SER A 73 -16.68 -0.06 12.30
N GLU A 74 -17.42 -0.17 13.41
CA GLU A 74 -18.59 -1.05 13.51
C GLU A 74 -19.69 -0.67 12.51
N GLN A 75 -19.94 0.63 12.35
CA GLN A 75 -20.90 1.12 11.35
C GLN A 75 -20.46 0.77 9.93
N PHE A 76 -19.16 0.92 9.63
CA PHE A 76 -18.62 0.57 8.32
C PHE A 76 -18.68 -0.93 8.06
N ASP A 77 -18.37 -1.77 9.05
CA ASP A 77 -18.41 -3.23 8.92
C ASP A 77 -19.84 -3.73 8.63
N ALA A 78 -20.85 -3.16 9.31
CA ALA A 78 -22.25 -3.50 9.05
C ALA A 78 -22.69 -3.09 7.63
N TRP A 79 -22.35 -1.87 7.21
CA TRP A 79 -22.64 -1.41 5.85
C TRP A 79 -21.91 -2.27 4.79
N TRP A 80 -20.63 -2.57 5.00
CA TRP A 80 -19.84 -3.38 4.08
C TRP A 80 -20.40 -4.80 3.94
N ALA A 81 -20.84 -5.41 5.04
CA ALA A 81 -21.47 -6.72 5.02
C ALA A 81 -22.74 -6.72 4.14
N GLU A 82 -23.59 -5.69 4.25
CA GLU A 82 -24.78 -5.52 3.40
C GLU A 82 -24.42 -5.34 1.92
N GLN A 83 -23.43 -4.49 1.63
CA GLN A 83 -23.03 -4.23 0.23
C GLN A 83 -22.34 -5.42 -0.44
N THR A 84 -21.77 -6.33 0.33
CA THR A 84 -20.98 -7.45 -0.20
C THR A 84 -21.62 -8.82 -0.03
N MET A 85 -22.91 -8.88 0.33
CA MET A 85 -23.64 -10.15 0.53
C MET A 85 -23.54 -11.09 -0.68
N ASP A 86 -23.52 -10.57 -1.91
CA ASP A 86 -23.43 -11.37 -3.14
C ASP A 86 -21.99 -11.69 -3.57
N ILE A 87 -20.98 -11.14 -2.87
CA ILE A 87 -19.57 -11.22 -3.24
C ILE A 87 -18.86 -12.25 -2.34
N THR A 88 -19.27 -13.50 -2.43
CA THR A 88 -18.74 -14.60 -1.59
C THR A 88 -17.37 -15.11 -2.04
N ARG A 89 -16.92 -14.75 -3.25
CA ARG A 89 -15.68 -15.27 -3.85
C ARG A 89 -14.41 -14.58 -3.35
N PHE A 90 -14.52 -13.41 -2.74
CA PHE A 90 -13.36 -12.62 -2.32
C PHE A 90 -13.26 -12.56 -0.80
N SER A 91 -12.02 -12.70 -0.31
CA SER A 91 -11.69 -12.50 1.10
C SER A 91 -10.59 -11.44 1.18
N PHE A 92 -10.78 -10.47 2.06
CA PHE A 92 -9.87 -9.35 2.26
C PHE A 92 -9.20 -9.45 3.63
N ARG A 93 -7.94 -9.02 3.70
CA ARG A 93 -7.20 -8.88 4.96
C ARG A 93 -7.00 -7.40 5.26
N TYR A 94 -7.63 -6.93 6.32
CA TYR A 94 -7.61 -5.52 6.74
C TYR A 94 -6.46 -5.21 7.72
N THR A 95 -5.81 -6.24 8.25
CA THR A 95 -4.63 -6.15 9.12
C THR A 95 -3.67 -7.31 8.80
N LEU A 96 -2.40 -7.14 9.14
CA LEU A 96 -1.42 -8.22 9.17
C LEU A 96 -1.16 -8.52 10.65
N ASP A 97 -1.20 -9.78 11.05
CA ASP A 97 -0.90 -10.16 12.44
C ASP A 97 0.53 -9.73 12.78
N SER A 98 0.74 -9.21 14.00
CA SER A 98 2.00 -8.66 14.51
C SER A 98 3.14 -9.67 14.66
N GLY A 99 3.05 -10.84 14.03
CA GLY A 99 3.98 -11.95 14.21
C GLY A 99 4.28 -12.64 12.89
N CYS A 100 5.18 -12.06 12.11
CA CYS A 100 6.31 -12.74 11.45
C CYS A 100 6.94 -11.72 10.47
N GLN A 101 7.92 -10.96 10.97
CA GLN A 101 9.03 -10.48 10.17
C GLN A 101 10.29 -11.11 10.76
#